data_AF-R0L3G4-F1
#
_entry.id   AF-R0L3G4-F1
#
_cell.length_a   1.000
_cell.length_b   1.000
_cell.length_c   1.000
_cell.angle_alpha   90.00
_cell.angle_beta   90.00
_cell.angle_gamma   90.00
#
_symmetry.space_group_name_H-M   'P 1'
#
loop_
_entity.id
_entity.type
_entity.pdbx_description
1 polymer ?
#
loop_
_entity_poly.entity_id
_entity_poly.type
_entity_poly.pdbx_seq_one_letter_code
_entity_poly.pdbx_strand_id
1 'polypeptide(L)'
;KPTPFLCLTLKMLQIQPEKDIIVEFIKNEDFKYVRMLGALYMRLTGTAIDCYKYLEPLYNDYRKIKSQNRNGEFELMHVDEFIDELLHEERVCDIILPRLQKRYVLEEAEQLEPRVSALEEDMDDVESSEEEEEEDEKLERAPSPDHRRRGYRDLDKPRRSPAVRYRRSRSRSPRR
;
A
#
# COMPACT_ATOMS: atom_id res chain seq x y z
N LYS A 1 -8.93 -8.72 35.05
CA LYS A 1 -7.83 -7.86 35.55
C LYS A 1 -7.50 -6.89 34.43
N PRO A 2 -7.37 -5.57 34.69
CA PRO A 2 -7.03 -4.63 33.64
C PRO A 2 -5.61 -4.89 33.12
N THR A 3 -5.41 -4.72 31.81
CA THR A 3 -4.07 -4.82 31.22
C THR A 3 -3.22 -3.63 31.66
N PRO A 4 -1.89 -3.76 31.76
CA PRO A 4 -1.01 -2.63 32.03
C PRO A 4 -1.20 -1.49 31.03
N PHE A 5 -1.50 -1.83 29.77
CA PHE A 5 -1.83 -0.86 28.72
C PHE A 5 -3.01 0.03 29.11
N LEU A 6 -4.13 -0.58 29.52
CA LEU A 6 -5.34 0.14 29.95
C LEU A 6 -5.09 0.97 31.21
N CYS A 7 -4.29 0.46 32.16
CA CYS A 7 -3.88 1.21 33.34
C CYS A 7 -3.06 2.46 32.97
N LEU A 8 -2.15 2.37 31.98
CA LEU A 8 -1.37 3.50 31.50
C LEU A 8 -2.26 4.51 30.77
N THR A 9 -3.21 4.07 29.94
CA THR A 9 -4.18 4.97 29.30
C THR A 9 -4.96 5.75 30.36
N LEU A 10 -5.47 5.06 31.38
CA LEU A 10 -6.18 5.72 32.49
C LEU A 10 -5.28 6.69 33.24
N LYS A 11 -4.01 6.35 33.45
CA LYS A 11 -3.06 7.25 34.10
C LYS A 11 -2.77 8.50 33.26
N MET A 12 -2.66 8.35 31.94
CA MET A 12 -2.52 9.48 31.02
C MET A 12 -3.74 10.39 31.06
N LEU A 13 -4.95 9.83 31.10
CA LEU A 13 -6.19 10.60 31.28
C LEU A 13 -6.22 11.37 32.60
N GLN A 14 -5.62 10.83 33.66
CA GLN A 14 -5.53 11.51 34.96
C GLN A 14 -4.51 12.65 34.98
N ILE A 15 -3.35 12.47 34.35
CA ILE A 15 -2.28 13.49 34.35
C ILE A 15 -2.46 14.53 33.24
N GLN A 16 -3.29 14.23 32.24
CA GLN A 16 -3.65 15.08 31.12
C GLN A 16 -2.42 15.77 30.51
N PRO A 17 -1.48 14.99 29.92
CA PRO A 17 -0.27 15.56 29.35
C PRO A 17 -0.59 16.55 28.23
N GLU A 18 0.36 17.44 27.99
CA GLU A 18 0.28 18.40 26.88
C GLU A 18 0.27 17.67 25.52
N LYS A 19 -0.34 18.32 24.53
CA LYS A 19 -0.59 17.73 23.21
C LYS A 19 0.72 17.39 22.47
N ASP A 20 1.77 18.17 22.69
CA ASP A 20 3.10 17.94 22.13
C ASP A 20 3.70 16.61 22.57
N ILE A 21 3.60 16.26 23.86
CA ILE A 21 4.04 14.98 24.42
C ILE A 21 3.30 13.82 23.75
N ILE A 22 1.98 13.96 23.51
CA ILE A 22 1.20 12.94 22.82
C ILE A 22 1.64 12.79 21.36
N VAL A 23 1.90 13.91 20.69
CA VAL A 23 2.42 13.89 19.31
C VAL A 23 3.81 13.25 19.27
N GLU A 24 4.67 13.49 20.25
CA GLU A 24 5.96 12.79 20.37
C GLU A 24 5.79 11.29 20.57
N PHE A 25 4.80 10.86 21.37
CA PHE A 25 4.50 9.43 21.55
C PHE A 25 4.05 8.78 20.23
N ILE A 26 3.23 9.47 19.45
CA ILE A 26 2.76 9.00 18.13
C ILE A 26 3.92 8.92 17.14
N LYS A 27 4.76 9.96 17.10
CA LYS A 27 5.93 10.03 16.21
C LYS A 27 7.03 9.05 16.59
N ASN A 28 7.02 8.50 17.81
CA ASN A 28 8.01 7.51 18.24
C ASN A 28 7.94 6.23 17.39
N GLU A 29 9.00 5.95 16.64
CA GLU A 29 9.11 4.76 15.80
C GLU A 29 9.74 3.57 16.52
N ASP A 30 10.48 3.77 17.61
CA ASP A 30 11.17 2.69 18.30
C ASP A 30 10.21 1.80 19.10
N PHE A 31 9.20 2.40 19.74
CA PHE A 31 8.31 1.73 20.67
C PHE A 31 6.87 1.71 20.16
N LYS A 32 6.53 0.64 19.43
CA LYS A 32 5.17 0.42 18.89
C LYS A 32 4.05 0.58 19.93
N TYR A 33 4.21 0.10 21.16
CA TYR A 33 3.17 0.23 22.19
C TYR A 33 3.05 1.64 22.76
N VAL A 34 4.11 2.46 22.73
CA VAL A 34 4.04 3.88 23.11
C VAL A 34 3.26 4.65 22.06
N ARG A 35 3.52 4.35 20.78
CA ARG A 35 2.74 4.86 19.65
C ARG A 35 1.26 4.51 19.77
N MET A 36 0.92 3.24 20.05
CA MET A 36 -0.48 2.83 20.27
C MET A 36 -1.13 3.54 21.46
N LEU A 37 -0.37 3.73 22.53
CA LEU A 37 -0.87 4.41 23.71
C LEU A 37 -1.17 5.88 23.42
N GLY A 38 -0.29 6.56 22.67
CA GLY A 38 -0.50 7.92 22.18
C GLY A 38 -1.69 8.01 21.23
N ALA A 39 -1.84 7.05 20.32
CA ALA A 39 -2.95 6.98 19.37
C ALA A 39 -4.31 6.83 20.09
N LEU A 40 -4.43 5.88 21.01
CA LEU A 40 -5.64 5.68 21.81
C LEU A 40 -5.96 6.93 22.65
N TYR A 41 -4.95 7.54 23.27
CA TYR A 41 -5.16 8.77 24.04
C TYR A 41 -5.64 9.92 23.15
N MET A 42 -5.01 10.14 21.99
CA MET A 42 -5.44 11.15 21.02
C MET A 42 -6.89 10.91 20.57
N ARG A 43 -7.27 9.64 20.35
CA ARG A 43 -8.64 9.28 19.98
C ARG A 43 -9.68 9.58 21.06
N LEU A 44 -9.29 9.53 22.34
CA LEU A 44 -10.18 9.77 23.48
C LEU A 44 -10.33 11.26 23.83
N THR A 45 -9.26 12.05 23.71
CA THR A 45 -9.25 13.46 24.16
C THR A 45 -9.10 14.47 23.03
N GLY A 46 -8.66 14.05 21.86
CA GLY A 46 -8.39 14.91 20.72
C GLY A 46 -9.66 15.34 20.00
N THR A 47 -9.52 16.38 19.16
CA THR A 47 -10.58 16.76 18.21
C THR A 47 -10.63 15.77 17.05
N ALA A 48 -11.76 15.69 16.34
CA ALA A 48 -11.89 14.80 15.18
C ALA A 48 -10.82 15.10 14.10
N ILE A 49 -10.51 16.38 13.89
CA ILE A 49 -9.46 16.83 12.95
C ILE A 49 -8.09 16.29 13.37
N ASP A 50 -7.74 16.41 14.65
CA ASP A 50 -6.48 15.90 15.17
C ASP A 50 -6.40 14.37 15.09
N CYS A 51 -7.50 13.68 15.36
CA CYS A 51 -7.57 12.23 15.23
C CYS A 51 -7.20 11.82 13.81
N TYR A 52 -7.86 12.38 12.80
CA TYR A 52 -7.58 12.07 11.40
C TYR A 52 -6.15 12.45 11.01
N LYS A 53 -5.69 13.67 11.34
CA LYS A 53 -4.35 14.17 10.99
C LYS A 53 -3.20 13.34 11.56
N TYR A 54 -3.32 12.87 12.80
CA TYR A 54 -2.23 12.15 13.48
C TYR A 54 -2.35 10.63 13.42
N LEU A 55 -3.57 10.08 13.27
CA LEU A 55 -3.77 8.64 13.21
C LEU A 55 -3.66 8.11 11.77
N GLU A 56 -4.01 8.89 10.75
CA GLU A 56 -3.94 8.42 9.36
C GLU A 56 -2.53 8.01 8.90
N PRO A 57 -1.45 8.76 9.24
CA PRO A 57 -0.10 8.33 8.90
C PRO A 57 0.30 6.99 9.52
N LEU A 58 -0.39 6.57 10.60
CA LEU A 58 -0.12 5.31 11.26
C LEU A 58 -0.67 4.09 10.50
N TYR A 59 -1.51 4.29 9.48
CA TYR A 59 -1.92 3.19 8.59
C TYR A 59 -0.74 2.59 7.80
N ASN A 60 0.35 3.34 7.64
CA ASN A 60 1.56 2.86 6.96
C ASN A 60 2.44 1.98 7.88
N ASP A 61 2.01 1.74 9.12
CA ASP A 61 2.74 0.94 10.11
C ASP A 61 2.18 -0.50 10.16
N TYR A 62 2.86 -1.43 9.49
CA TYR A 62 2.45 -2.84 9.41
C TYR A 62 3.09 -3.72 10.51
N ARG A 63 3.57 -3.12 11.60
CA ARG A 63 4.25 -3.89 12.66
C ARG A 63 3.27 -4.73 13.45
N LYS A 64 3.66 -5.98 13.73
CA LYS A 64 2.87 -6.92 14.53
C LYS A 64 2.85 -6.52 16.00
N ILE A 65 1.68 -6.44 16.60
CA ILE A 65 1.43 -6.22 18.03
C ILE A 65 0.72 -7.42 18.65
N LYS A 66 0.86 -7.56 19.97
CA LYS A 66 0.12 -8.57 20.73
C LYS A 66 -1.08 -7.89 21.37
N SER A 67 -2.27 -8.34 21.02
CA SER A 67 -3.52 -7.96 21.68
C SER A 67 -3.89 -9.04 22.71
N GLN A 68 -4.42 -8.62 23.85
CA GLN A 68 -4.88 -9.55 24.88
C GLN A 68 -6.40 -9.59 24.88
N ASN A 69 -6.96 -10.76 24.59
CA ASN A 69 -8.40 -10.97 24.59
C ASN A 69 -8.97 -10.99 26.00
N ARG A 70 -10.30 -10.89 26.11
CA ARG A 70 -11.03 -10.95 27.38
C ARG A 70 -10.77 -12.25 28.17
N ASN A 71 -10.44 -13.34 27.46
CA ASN A 71 -10.10 -14.64 28.05
C ASN A 71 -8.65 -14.70 28.56
N GLY A 72 -7.85 -13.68 28.30
CA GLY A 72 -6.44 -13.57 28.70
C GLY A 72 -5.44 -14.15 27.69
N GLU A 73 -5.92 -14.74 26.59
CA GLU A 73 -5.10 -15.22 25.48
C GLU A 73 -4.55 -14.06 24.65
N PHE A 74 -3.37 -14.26 24.07
CA PHE A 74 -2.71 -13.26 23.23
C PHE A 74 -2.92 -13.59 21.76
N GLU A 75 -3.52 -12.66 21.04
CA GLU A 75 -3.67 -12.71 19.59
C GLU A 75 -2.68 -11.76 18.93
N LEU A 76 -2.33 -12.07 17.69
CA LEU A 76 -1.45 -11.27 16.88
C LEU A 76 -2.31 -10.37 15.99
N MET A 77 -2.09 -9.07 16.10
CA MET A 77 -2.72 -8.03 15.30
C MET A 77 -1.64 -7.15 14.68
N HIS A 78 -2.01 -6.31 13.73
CA HIS A 78 -1.14 -5.30 13.15
C HIS A 78 -1.48 -3.90 13.69
N VAL A 79 -0.57 -2.93 13.49
CA VAL A 79 -0.75 -1.57 14.01
C VAL A 79 -1.85 -0.86 13.24
N ASP A 80 -1.79 -0.88 11.92
CA ASP A 80 -2.83 -0.41 11.00
C ASP A 80 -4.23 -0.94 11.34
N GLU A 81 -4.37 -2.25 11.59
CA GLU A 81 -5.65 -2.87 12.01
C GLU A 81 -6.20 -2.22 13.29
N PHE A 82 -5.36 -2.01 14.30
CA PHE A 82 -5.78 -1.36 15.54
C PHE A 82 -6.10 0.13 15.36
N ILE A 83 -5.39 0.84 14.48
CA ILE A 83 -5.72 2.22 14.15
C ILE A 83 -7.07 2.29 13.42
N ASP A 84 -7.37 1.31 12.58
CA ASP A 84 -8.65 1.19 11.91
C ASP A 84 -9.80 1.00 12.92
N GLU A 85 -9.62 0.07 13.86
CA GLU A 85 -10.56 -0.17 14.95
C GLU A 85 -10.81 1.12 15.74
N LEU A 86 -9.76 1.90 16.04
CA LEU A 86 -9.89 3.17 16.77
C LEU A 86 -10.73 4.22 16.03
N LEU A 87 -10.66 4.27 14.69
CA LEU A 87 -11.36 5.28 13.90
C LEU A 87 -12.80 4.88 13.56
N HIS A 88 -13.05 3.59 13.35
CA HIS A 88 -14.34 3.10 12.85
C HIS A 88 -15.21 2.45 13.92
N GLU A 89 -14.63 1.84 14.96
CA GLU A 89 -15.42 1.17 15.99
C GLU A 89 -15.88 2.12 17.11
N GLU A 90 -16.98 1.75 17.76
CA GLU A 90 -17.53 2.50 18.89
C GLU A 90 -16.85 2.12 20.22
N ARG A 91 -16.16 0.99 20.28
CA ARG A 91 -15.54 0.46 21.48
C ARG A 91 -14.23 -0.25 21.16
N VAL A 92 -13.14 0.24 21.71
CA VAL A 92 -11.81 -0.39 21.61
C VAL A 92 -11.22 -0.58 23.01
N CYS A 93 -10.57 -1.71 23.25
CA CYS A 93 -9.98 -2.07 24.56
C CYS A 93 -10.94 -1.92 25.76
N ASP A 94 -12.21 -2.33 25.61
CA ASP A 94 -13.29 -2.16 26.61
C ASP A 94 -13.64 -0.69 26.97
N ILE A 95 -13.12 0.28 26.22
CA ILE A 95 -13.41 1.71 26.39
C ILE A 95 -14.41 2.13 25.31
N ILE A 96 -15.49 2.79 25.71
CA ILE A 96 -16.43 3.41 24.78
C ILE A 96 -15.78 4.69 24.25
N LEU A 97 -15.58 4.75 22.94
CA LEU A 97 -14.95 5.89 22.31
C LEU A 97 -15.95 7.05 22.15
N PRO A 98 -15.51 8.31 22.33
CA PRO A 98 -16.33 9.46 21.98
C PRO A 98 -16.74 9.40 20.51
N ARG A 99 -17.98 9.78 20.22
CA ARG A 99 -18.49 9.81 18.84
C ARG A 99 -17.63 10.72 17.99
N LEU A 100 -17.12 10.14 16.91
CA LEU A 100 -16.27 10.84 15.96
C LEU A 100 -17.11 11.20 14.74
N GLN A 101 -16.97 12.45 14.28
CA GLN A 101 -17.69 12.94 13.12
C GLN A 101 -17.14 12.28 11.86
N LYS A 102 -18.02 11.73 11.03
CA LYS A 102 -17.60 11.06 9.79
C LYS A 102 -16.81 12.02 8.90
N ARG A 103 -15.77 11.48 8.26
CA ARG A 103 -14.83 12.24 7.41
C ARG A 103 -15.53 13.11 6.36
N TYR A 104 -16.49 12.55 5.60
CA TYR A 104 -17.24 13.29 4.57
C TYR A 104 -17.86 14.60 5.07
N VAL A 105 -18.36 14.63 6.31
CA VAL A 105 -18.96 15.84 6.89
C VAL A 105 -17.90 16.90 7.22
N LEU A 106 -16.67 16.48 7.52
CA LEU A 106 -15.54 17.39 7.76
C LEU A 106 -14.91 17.89 6.45
N GLU A 107 -14.95 17.09 5.39
CA GLU A 107 -14.55 17.48 4.04
C GLU A 107 -15.54 18.50 3.46
N GLU A 108 -16.84 18.27 3.62
CA GLU A 108 -17.89 19.25 3.24
C GLU A 108 -17.77 20.57 4.01
N ALA A 109 -17.24 20.53 5.23
CA ALA A 109 -17.01 21.71 6.05
C ALA A 109 -15.68 22.43 5.74
N GLU A 110 -14.92 21.95 4.73
CA GLU A 110 -13.56 22.43 4.38
C GLU A 110 -12.56 22.41 5.55
N GLN A 111 -12.83 21.59 6.58
CA GLN A 111 -11.96 21.47 7.76
C GLN A 111 -10.87 20.40 7.59
N LEU A 112 -11.06 19.49 6.63
CA LEU A 112 -10.11 18.46 6.25
C LEU A 112 -10.01 18.38 4.73
N GLU A 113 -8.78 18.24 4.25
CA GLU A 113 -8.53 17.91 2.86
C GLU A 113 -8.92 16.45 2.58
N PRO A 114 -9.33 16.13 1.33
CA PRO A 114 -9.59 14.76 0.90
C PRO A 114 -8.41 13.85 1.28
N ARG A 115 -8.71 12.62 1.72
CA ARG A 115 -7.64 11.68 2.07
C ARG A 115 -6.82 11.40 0.82
N VAL A 116 -5.52 11.67 0.88
CA VAL A 116 -4.58 11.08 -0.08
C VAL A 116 -4.12 9.77 0.54
N SER A 117 -4.63 8.65 0.02
CA SER A 117 -4.15 7.34 0.48
C SER A 117 -2.82 7.06 -0.19
N ALA A 118 -1.80 6.61 0.57
CA ALA A 118 -0.51 6.22 -0.02
C ALA A 118 -0.66 5.08 -1.06
N LEU A 119 -1.76 4.32 -1.01
CA LEU A 119 -2.10 3.30 -1.99
C LEU A 119 -2.67 3.85 -3.31
N GLU A 120 -3.23 5.05 -3.32
CA GLU A 120 -3.68 5.69 -4.57
C GLU A 120 -2.47 6.12 -5.41
N GLU A 121 -1.41 6.61 -4.76
CA GLU A 121 -0.14 6.93 -5.44
C GLU A 121 0.51 5.68 -6.06
N ASP A 122 0.47 4.53 -5.36
CA ASP A 122 0.97 3.25 -5.89
C ASP A 122 0.08 2.66 -7.01
N MET A 123 -1.23 2.96 -7.06
CA MET A 123 -2.12 2.50 -8.15
C MET A 123 -1.95 3.35 -9.41
N ASP A 124 -1.77 4.66 -9.28
CA ASP A 124 -1.49 5.57 -10.40
C ASP A 124 -0.17 5.20 -11.11
N ASP A 125 0.86 4.78 -10.36
CA ASP A 125 2.12 4.30 -10.93
C ASP A 125 1.95 2.98 -11.73
N VAL A 126 1.04 2.11 -11.30
CA VAL A 126 0.74 0.85 -12.02
C VAL A 126 -0.11 1.14 -13.27
N GLU A 127 -1.15 1.98 -13.18
CA GLU A 127 -1.95 2.40 -14.34
C GLU A 127 -1.08 3.11 -15.40
N SER A 128 -0.17 3.99 -14.98
CA SER A 128 0.77 4.64 -15.91
C SER A 128 1.70 3.64 -16.61
N SER A 129 2.11 2.56 -15.93
CA SER A 129 2.96 1.52 -16.53
C SER A 129 2.18 0.60 -17.49
N GLU A 130 0.90 0.35 -17.23
CA GLU A 130 0.02 -0.42 -18.11
C GLU A 130 -0.35 0.37 -19.38
N GLU A 131 -0.53 1.70 -19.27
CA GLU A 131 -0.76 2.57 -20.43
C GLU A 131 0.47 2.67 -21.36
N GLU A 132 1.69 2.68 -20.81
CA GLU A 132 2.93 2.65 -21.60
C GLU A 132 3.10 1.31 -22.36
N GLU A 133 2.75 0.18 -21.73
CA GLU A 133 2.78 -1.15 -22.40
C GLU A 133 1.72 -1.27 -23.52
N GLU A 134 0.52 -0.68 -23.34
CA GLU A 134 -0.51 -0.66 -24.40
C GLU A 134 -0.14 0.24 -25.59
N GLU A 135 0.58 1.36 -25.38
CA GLU A 135 1.06 2.20 -26.48
C GLU A 135 2.15 1.50 -27.31
N ASP A 136 3.08 0.78 -26.67
CA ASP A 136 4.13 0.02 -27.35
C ASP A 136 3.56 -1.15 -28.19
N GLU A 137 2.57 -1.89 -27.67
CA GLU A 137 1.90 -2.95 -28.44
C GLU A 137 1.11 -2.41 -29.65
N LYS A 138 0.57 -1.18 -29.57
CA LYS A 138 -0.15 -0.53 -30.68
C LYS A 138 0.79 -0.03 -31.78
N LEU A 139 1.98 0.44 -31.41
CA LEU A 139 3.00 0.91 -32.36
C LEU A 139 3.60 -0.23 -33.19
N GLU A 140 3.73 -1.44 -32.63
CA GLU A 140 4.20 -2.62 -33.38
C GLU A 140 3.16 -3.18 -34.37
N ARG A 141 1.88 -2.84 -34.24
CA ARG A 141 0.78 -3.45 -35.02
C ARG A 141 0.34 -2.65 -36.25
N ALA A 142 1.00 -1.54 -36.58
CA ALA A 142 0.72 -0.78 -37.81
C ALA A 142 1.29 -1.52 -39.06
N PRO A 143 0.47 -1.92 -40.04
CA PRO A 143 0.96 -2.52 -41.27
C PRO A 143 1.61 -1.44 -42.16
N SER A 144 2.89 -1.62 -42.52
CA SER A 144 3.64 -0.69 -43.37
C SER A 144 2.96 -0.45 -44.74
N PRO A 145 2.77 0.80 -45.20
CA PRO A 145 2.21 1.07 -46.53
C PRO A 145 3.27 1.01 -47.65
N ASP A 146 3.10 0.02 -48.53
CA ASP A 146 3.53 -0.10 -49.93
C ASP A 146 4.47 1.00 -50.51
N HIS A 147 5.79 0.75 -50.51
CA HIS A 147 6.76 1.54 -51.27
C HIS A 147 6.78 1.14 -52.76
N ARG A 148 6.06 1.88 -53.61
CA ARG A 148 6.16 1.74 -55.08
C ARG A 148 7.23 2.66 -55.70
N ARG A 149 8.24 2.00 -56.28
CA ARG A 149 8.96 2.26 -57.56
C ARG A 149 9.78 3.55 -57.77
N ARG A 150 11.09 3.37 -57.95
CA ARG A 150 11.98 3.93 -59.01
C ARG A 150 13.37 3.28 -58.83
N GLY A 151 14.15 2.79 -59.78
CA GLY A 151 14.24 2.93 -61.23
C GLY A 151 15.74 3.03 -61.57
N TYR A 152 16.21 2.16 -62.47
CA TYR A 152 17.49 2.20 -63.20
C TYR A 152 18.78 1.58 -62.61
N ARG A 153 19.34 0.68 -63.44
CA ARG A 153 20.74 0.55 -63.88
C ARG A 153 21.47 -0.75 -63.51
N ASP A 154 21.58 -1.57 -64.55
CA ASP A 154 22.67 -2.48 -64.96
C ASP A 154 23.85 -2.68 -64.00
N LEU A 155 24.26 -3.94 -63.84
CA LEU A 155 25.60 -4.42 -64.23
C LEU A 155 25.72 -5.94 -64.04
N ASP A 156 25.76 -6.63 -65.19
CA ASP A 156 26.72 -7.67 -65.56
C ASP A 156 27.41 -8.55 -64.47
N LYS A 157 27.21 -9.88 -64.68
CA LYS A 157 28.26 -10.94 -64.70
C LYS A 157 28.72 -11.65 -63.40
N PRO A 158 29.29 -12.88 -63.52
CA PRO A 158 28.78 -14.07 -62.82
C PRO A 158 29.88 -14.89 -62.10
N ARG A 159 29.49 -16.09 -61.64
CA ARG A 159 30.32 -17.28 -61.30
C ARG A 159 31.03 -17.30 -59.94
N ARG A 160 30.59 -18.22 -59.07
CA ARG A 160 31.30 -19.49 -58.76
C ARG A 160 30.55 -20.32 -57.70
N SER A 161 30.17 -21.55 -58.06
CA SER A 161 29.91 -22.68 -57.14
C SER A 161 31.25 -23.23 -56.58
N PRO A 162 31.32 -24.31 -55.75
CA PRO A 162 30.32 -25.18 -55.09
C PRO A 162 30.65 -25.42 -53.57
N ALA A 163 29.94 -26.16 -52.71
CA ALA A 163 29.84 -27.63 -52.66
C ALA A 163 29.01 -28.11 -51.43
N VAL A 164 28.02 -28.98 -51.64
CA VAL A 164 27.95 -30.40 -51.23
C VAL A 164 27.75 -30.63 -49.71
N ARG A 165 26.49 -30.80 -49.27
CA ARG A 165 25.81 -32.08 -48.93
C ARG A 165 26.49 -32.91 -47.82
N TYR A 166 25.78 -33.08 -46.72
CA TYR A 166 25.46 -34.43 -46.23
C TYR A 166 24.05 -34.48 -45.64
N ARG A 167 23.15 -35.21 -46.32
CA ARG A 167 21.90 -35.75 -45.78
C ARG A 167 22.20 -37.18 -45.33
N ARG A 168 21.78 -37.58 -44.13
CA ARG A 168 20.99 -38.81 -43.89
C ARG A 168 20.68 -38.92 -42.39
N SER A 169 19.48 -38.62 -41.93
CA SER A 169 18.23 -39.41 -42.00
C SER A 169 18.26 -40.73 -41.22
N ARG A 170 17.34 -40.79 -40.24
CA ARG A 170 16.48 -41.94 -39.87
C ARG A 170 17.19 -43.14 -39.22
N SER A 171 16.65 -43.87 -38.25
CA SER A 171 15.37 -43.87 -37.52
C SER A 171 15.42 -45.04 -36.51
N ARG A 172 14.43 -45.09 -35.61
CA ARG A 172 13.90 -46.28 -34.90
C ARG A 172 14.65 -46.82 -33.67
N SER A 173 14.01 -46.56 -32.53
CA SER A 173 13.80 -47.44 -31.37
C SER A 173 13.49 -48.91 -31.75
N PRO A 174 13.78 -49.91 -30.87
CA PRO A 174 12.83 -50.29 -29.80
C PRO A 174 13.42 -50.88 -28.49
N ARG A 175 12.54 -50.82 -27.47
CA ARG A 175 12.44 -51.56 -26.19
C ARG A 175 13.28 -52.82 -25.99
N ARG A 176 13.75 -53.01 -24.75
CA ARG A 176 13.29 -54.11 -23.88
C ARG A 176 13.39 -53.72 -22.41
#